data_AF-A0A359E8H6-F1
#
_entry.id   AF-A0A359E8H6-F1
#
_cell.length_a   1.000
_cell.length_b   1.000
_cell.length_c   1.000
_cell.angle_alpha   90.00
_cell.angle_beta   90.00
_cell.angle_gamma   90.00
#
_symmetry.space_group_name_H-M   'P 1'
#
loop_
_entity.id
_entity.type
_entity.pdbx_description
1 polymer ?
#
loop_
_entity_poly.entity_id
_entity_poly.type
_entity_poly.pdbx_seq_one_letter_code
_entity_poly.pdbx_strand_id
1 'polypeptide(L)'
;MLKNYIRIALRNIQKHKGYSAINISGLAIGMACCLLILVYVRHELSYDQFHEKSERIVRVSMDTGEQRPIAVTPSMVAPTLNQISPEVEEWVRLYEPTRYSPAIITSGQNKFQEDHFMYADSSFFKVFSFEFIAGNPETALDDPRSLILPQSTARKLFGSANPMGETVNARISNTDIDFEVTGVIKDVPTNSHFDFDYLASLNTIQRWSQLDDSNIRAANFYTYLLLNNESSIPLIENTTATFIANNLPEERIVSA
;
A
#
# COMPACT_ATOMS: atom_id res chain seq x y z
N MET A 1 -30.59 23.25 -43.25
CA MET A 1 -29.34 23.40 -44.03
C MET A 1 -28.23 22.43 -43.57
N LEU A 2 -27.98 22.27 -42.27
CA LEU A 2 -26.97 21.33 -41.72
C LEU A 2 -27.08 19.90 -42.27
N LYS A 3 -28.30 19.36 -42.38
CA LYS A 3 -28.58 18.04 -43.02
C LYS A 3 -28.03 17.93 -44.44
N ASN A 4 -28.08 19.02 -45.23
CA ASN A 4 -27.62 18.99 -46.61
C ASN A 4 -26.08 19.00 -46.67
N TYR A 5 -25.42 19.80 -45.84
CA TYR A 5 -23.95 19.80 -45.72
C TYR A 5 -23.39 18.45 -45.27
N ILE A 6 -23.99 17.81 -44.26
CA ILE A 6 -23.58 16.47 -43.80
C ILE A 6 -23.78 15.44 -44.92
N ARG A 7 -24.89 15.50 -45.66
CA ARG A 7 -25.17 14.58 -46.78
C ARG A 7 -24.16 14.73 -47.92
N ILE A 8 -23.73 15.95 -48.20
CA ILE A 8 -22.69 16.23 -49.21
C ILE A 8 -21.33 15.71 -48.74
N ALA A 9 -20.95 15.96 -47.48
CA ALA A 9 -19.69 15.47 -46.90
C ALA A 9 -19.58 13.93 -46.94
N LEU A 10 -20.64 13.22 -46.55
CA LEU A 10 -20.67 11.75 -46.59
C LEU A 10 -20.54 11.19 -48.02
N ARG A 11 -21.20 11.81 -49.00
CA ARG A 11 -21.03 11.44 -50.42
C ARG A 11 -19.61 11.67 -50.90
N ASN A 12 -18.95 12.73 -50.44
CA ASN A 12 -17.59 13.05 -50.82
C ASN A 12 -16.58 12.04 -50.24
N ILE A 13 -16.77 11.64 -48.97
CA ILE A 13 -15.98 10.58 -48.32
C ILE A 13 -16.14 9.24 -49.05
N GLN A 14 -17.37 8.89 -49.46
CA GLN A 14 -17.62 7.67 -50.25
C GLN A 14 -17.02 7.70 -51.65
N LYS A 15 -16.89 8.89 -52.26
CA LYS A 15 -16.29 9.06 -53.59
C LYS A 15 -14.76 8.98 -53.55
N HIS A 16 -14.14 9.48 -52.47
CA HIS A 16 -12.68 9.56 -52.30
C HIS A 16 -12.16 8.62 -51.20
N LYS A 17 -12.55 7.35 -51.24
CA LYS A 17 -12.36 6.37 -50.15
C LYS A 17 -10.93 6.23 -49.66
N GLY A 18 -9.93 6.14 -50.54
CA GLY A 18 -8.53 5.96 -50.15
C GLY A 18 -7.97 7.18 -49.40
N TYR A 19 -8.19 8.38 -49.94
CA TYR A 19 -7.74 9.63 -49.31
C TYR A 19 -8.45 9.87 -47.97
N SER A 20 -9.77 9.66 -47.92
CA SER A 20 -10.53 9.78 -46.68
C SER A 20 -10.10 8.73 -45.64
N ALA A 21 -9.81 7.48 -46.05
CA ALA A 21 -9.34 6.45 -45.14
C ALA A 21 -7.99 6.81 -44.50
N ILE A 22 -7.02 7.29 -45.29
CA ILE A 22 -5.71 7.68 -44.76
C ILE A 22 -5.85 8.80 -43.73
N ASN A 23 -6.59 9.87 -44.06
CA ASN A 23 -6.75 11.01 -43.15
C ASN A 23 -7.56 10.68 -41.89
N ILE A 24 -8.67 9.94 -42.03
CA ILE A 24 -9.51 9.58 -40.89
C ILE A 24 -8.75 8.60 -39.99
N SER A 25 -8.07 7.59 -40.53
CA SER A 25 -7.28 6.65 -39.74
C SER A 25 -6.09 7.32 -39.06
N GLY A 26 -5.37 8.20 -39.75
CA GLY A 26 -4.26 8.97 -39.16
C GLY A 26 -4.72 9.84 -37.99
N LEU A 27 -5.84 10.56 -38.17
CA LEU A 27 -6.43 11.36 -37.10
C LEU A 27 -6.93 10.48 -35.94
N ALA A 28 -7.61 9.36 -36.25
CA ALA A 28 -8.14 8.45 -35.24
C ALA A 28 -7.02 7.81 -34.41
N ILE A 29 -5.94 7.37 -35.05
CA ILE A 29 -4.76 6.81 -34.35
C ILE A 29 -4.10 7.88 -33.50
N GLY A 30 -3.89 9.10 -34.02
CA GLY A 30 -3.31 10.20 -33.26
C GLY A 30 -4.14 10.58 -32.03
N MET A 31 -5.46 10.65 -32.17
CA MET A 31 -6.38 10.88 -31.04
C MET A 31 -6.36 9.73 -30.04
N ALA A 32 -6.35 8.48 -30.51
CA ALA A 32 -6.27 7.31 -29.65
C ALA A 32 -4.97 7.30 -28.83
N CYS A 33 -3.82 7.54 -29.45
CA CYS A 33 -2.54 7.66 -28.76
C CYS A 33 -2.56 8.76 -27.69
N CYS A 34 -3.11 9.94 -28.01
CA CYS A 34 -3.23 11.04 -27.05
C CYS A 34 -4.12 10.67 -25.86
N LEU A 35 -5.29 10.06 -26.11
CA LEU A 35 -6.19 9.62 -25.06
C LEU A 35 -5.57 8.53 -24.16
N LEU A 36 -4.86 7.57 -24.74
CA LEU A 36 -4.16 6.54 -23.98
C LEU A 36 -3.10 7.14 -23.05
N ILE A 37 -2.32 8.11 -23.52
CA ILE A 37 -1.33 8.83 -22.69
C ILE A 37 -2.04 9.60 -21.58
N LEU A 38 -3.13 10.30 -21.85
CA LEU A 38 -3.89 11.03 -20.83
C LEU A 38 -4.45 10.11 -19.75
N VAL A 39 -4.98 8.94 -20.14
CA VAL A 39 -5.47 7.93 -19.19
C VAL A 39 -4.31 7.39 -18.35
N TYR A 40 -3.17 7.10 -18.95
CA TYR A 40 -1.97 6.65 -18.24
C TYR A 40 -1.48 7.69 -17.22
N VAL A 41 -1.31 8.96 -17.64
CA VAL A 41 -0.89 10.04 -16.74
C VAL A 41 -1.89 10.22 -15.60
N ARG A 42 -3.20 10.16 -15.88
CA ARG A 42 -4.22 10.24 -14.84
C ARG A 42 -4.13 9.07 -13.86
N HIS A 43 -3.84 7.86 -14.34
CA HIS A 43 -3.63 6.70 -13.48
C HIS A 43 -2.42 6.90 -12.55
N GLU A 44 -1.27 7.31 -13.10
CA GLU A 44 -0.06 7.58 -12.33
C GLU A 44 -0.25 8.70 -11.29
N LEU A 45 -0.97 9.77 -11.62
CA LEU A 45 -1.25 10.87 -10.69
C LEU A 45 -2.29 10.51 -9.61
N SER A 46 -3.04 9.42 -9.79
CA SER A 46 -4.04 8.95 -8.82
C SER A 46 -3.47 7.95 -7.81
N TYR A 47 -2.18 7.64 -7.90
CA TYR A 47 -1.52 6.62 -7.09
C TYR A 47 -1.60 6.97 -5.60
N ASP A 48 -2.11 6.06 -4.78
CA ASP A 48 -2.38 6.20 -3.33
C ASP A 48 -3.30 7.37 -2.90
N GLN A 49 -3.89 8.11 -3.85
CA GLN A 49 -4.77 9.25 -3.56
C GLN A 49 -6.17 8.86 -3.05
N PHE A 50 -6.44 7.57 -2.82
CA PHE A 50 -7.72 7.11 -2.28
C PHE A 50 -7.80 7.21 -0.75
N HIS A 51 -6.66 7.42 -0.06
CA HIS A 51 -6.65 7.64 1.37
C HIS A 51 -7.10 9.07 1.71
N GLU A 52 -7.99 9.23 2.69
CA GLU A 52 -8.54 10.55 3.07
C GLU A 52 -7.47 11.52 3.58
N LYS A 53 -6.37 10.99 4.12
CA LYS A 53 -5.27 11.77 4.72
C LYS A 53 -3.99 11.77 3.85
N SER A 54 -4.09 11.39 2.56
CA SER A 54 -2.94 11.16 1.66
C SER A 54 -1.91 12.30 1.65
N GLU A 55 -2.34 13.56 1.69
CA GLU A 55 -1.48 14.76 1.64
C GLU A 55 -0.53 14.91 2.84
N ARG A 56 -0.80 14.23 3.96
CA ARG A 56 -0.02 14.34 5.21
C ARG A 56 0.40 12.99 5.78
N ILE A 57 0.30 11.93 4.98
CA ILE A 57 0.93 10.64 5.29
C ILE A 57 2.29 10.62 4.61
N VAL A 58 3.34 10.41 5.38
CA VAL A 58 4.71 10.29 4.86
C VAL A 58 5.28 8.93 5.17
N ARG A 59 6.16 8.44 4.30
CA ARG A 59 6.95 7.23 4.55
C ARG A 59 8.37 7.62 4.90
N VAL A 60 8.90 7.05 5.97
CA VAL A 60 10.30 7.25 6.36
C VAL A 60 11.18 6.30 5.55
N SER A 61 12.11 6.86 4.77
CA SER A 61 13.17 6.11 4.11
C SER A 61 14.51 6.30 4.82
N MET A 62 15.40 5.33 4.64
CA MET A 62 16.79 5.42 5.10
C MET A 62 17.68 5.46 3.86
N ASP A 63 18.50 6.50 3.73
CA ASP A 63 19.50 6.55 2.67
C ASP A 63 20.79 5.86 3.15
N THR A 64 21.21 4.85 2.38
CA THR A 64 22.35 4.00 2.66
C THR A 64 23.64 4.51 1.99
N GLY A 65 23.67 5.73 1.44
CA GLY A 65 24.78 6.24 0.64
C GLY A 65 25.00 5.46 -0.67
N GLU A 66 24.05 4.59 -1.03
CA GLU A 66 23.99 3.88 -2.31
C GLU A 66 23.05 4.64 -3.25
N GLN A 67 22.95 4.25 -4.53
CA GLN A 67 22.22 5.04 -5.55
C GLN A 67 20.72 5.25 -5.25
N ARG A 68 20.12 4.52 -4.29
CA ARG A 68 18.71 4.67 -3.90
C ARG A 68 18.52 4.51 -2.40
N PRO A 69 17.71 5.37 -1.75
CA PRO A 69 17.25 5.14 -0.39
C PRO A 69 16.50 3.82 -0.27
N ILE A 70 16.67 3.14 0.86
CA ILE A 70 15.88 1.96 1.21
C ILE A 70 14.59 2.40 1.91
N ALA A 71 13.47 1.77 1.55
CA ALA A 71 12.15 2.10 2.09
C ALA A 71 11.86 1.46 3.45
N VAL A 72 12.85 0.82 4.07
CA VAL A 72 12.72 0.10 5.33
C VAL A 72 13.59 0.73 6.40
N THR A 73 13.08 0.71 7.62
CA THR A 73 13.68 1.35 8.79
C THR A 73 13.69 0.39 9.98
N PRO A 74 14.57 0.63 10.97
CA PRO A 74 14.52 -0.09 12.23
C PRO A 74 13.20 0.12 12.98
N SER A 75 12.79 -0.89 13.76
CA SER A 75 11.53 -0.90 14.50
C SER A 75 11.32 0.28 15.47
N MET A 76 12.41 0.92 15.93
CA MET A 76 12.40 2.05 16.87
C MET A 76 12.16 3.41 16.21
N VAL A 77 12.28 3.51 14.88
CA VAL A 77 12.21 4.83 14.20
C VAL A 77 10.85 5.48 14.41
N ALA A 78 9.76 4.77 14.14
CA ALA A 78 8.40 5.28 14.32
C ALA A 78 8.10 5.75 15.77
N PRO A 79 8.28 4.92 16.81
CA PRO A 79 7.98 5.34 18.18
C PRO A 79 8.90 6.46 18.67
N THR A 80 10.17 6.49 18.27
CA THR A 80 11.07 7.57 18.68
C THR A 80 10.71 8.88 18.01
N LEU A 81 10.42 8.89 16.70
CA LEU A 81 9.96 10.11 16.01
C LEU A 81 8.68 10.66 16.61
N ASN A 82 7.74 9.78 16.96
CA ASN A 82 6.51 10.16 17.66
C ASN A 82 6.77 10.77 19.06
N GLN A 83 7.81 10.33 19.77
CA GLN A 83 8.15 10.88 21.09
C GLN A 83 8.86 12.24 21.01
N ILE A 84 9.70 12.45 20.00
CA ILE A 84 10.54 13.66 19.90
C ILE A 84 9.94 14.75 19.01
N SER A 85 8.94 14.42 18.19
CA SER A 85 8.34 15.36 17.22
C SER A 85 6.84 15.51 17.50
N PRO A 86 6.38 16.67 18.01
CA PRO A 86 4.96 16.92 18.25
C PRO A 86 4.12 16.98 16.96
N GLU A 87 4.75 17.04 15.80
CA GLU A 87 4.12 17.06 14.47
C GLU A 87 3.57 15.70 14.05
N VAL A 88 4.01 14.59 14.68
CA VAL A 88 3.50 13.25 14.42
C VAL A 88 2.20 13.06 15.19
N GLU A 89 1.09 12.86 14.47
CA GLU A 89 -0.22 12.59 15.06
C GLU A 89 -0.39 11.09 15.38
N GLU A 90 0.05 10.24 14.44
CA GLU A 90 -0.05 8.80 14.52
C GLU A 90 1.07 8.17 13.68
N TRP A 91 1.42 6.92 13.95
CA TRP A 91 2.44 6.21 13.18
C TRP A 91 2.07 4.75 13.02
N VAL A 92 2.59 4.11 11.98
CA VAL A 92 2.37 2.69 11.73
C VAL A 92 3.62 2.07 11.12
N ARG A 93 3.97 0.87 11.59
CA ARG A 93 5.00 0.03 10.97
C ARG A 93 4.34 -1.14 10.29
N LEU A 94 4.91 -1.50 9.15
CA LEU A 94 4.53 -2.66 8.37
C LEU A 94 5.73 -3.59 8.23
N TYR A 95 5.47 -4.89 8.33
CA TYR A 95 6.47 -5.92 8.12
C TYR A 95 5.97 -6.98 7.15
N GLU A 96 6.75 -7.22 6.11
CA GLU A 96 6.43 -8.15 5.04
C GLU A 96 7.39 -9.35 5.09
N PRO A 97 7.06 -10.43 5.83
CA PRO A 97 7.90 -11.64 5.86
C PRO A 97 8.08 -12.28 4.49
N THR A 98 7.09 -12.12 3.61
CA THR A 98 7.06 -12.77 2.30
C THR A 98 8.00 -12.18 1.27
N ARG A 99 8.64 -11.05 1.60
CA ARG A 99 9.76 -10.48 0.83
C ARG A 99 10.91 -11.48 0.61
N TYR A 100 11.12 -12.42 1.54
CA TYR A 100 12.24 -13.39 1.47
C TYR A 100 11.79 -14.83 1.25
N SER A 101 10.59 -15.19 1.69
CA SER A 101 10.04 -16.54 1.55
C SER A 101 8.52 -16.49 1.60
N PRO A 102 7.82 -17.18 0.68
CA PRO A 102 6.35 -17.19 0.68
C PRO A 102 5.79 -17.74 1.99
N ALA A 103 4.59 -17.26 2.33
CA ALA A 103 3.77 -17.82 3.38
C ALA A 103 2.99 -19.00 2.82
N ILE A 104 2.72 -20.00 3.66
CA ILE A 104 1.86 -21.11 3.28
C ILE A 104 0.57 -21.00 4.08
N ILE A 105 -0.51 -20.67 3.41
CA ILE A 105 -1.83 -20.48 4.00
C ILE A 105 -2.64 -21.76 3.90
N THR A 106 -3.19 -22.20 5.02
CA THR A 106 -4.05 -23.38 5.10
C THR A 106 -5.41 -22.98 5.67
N SER A 107 -6.47 -23.29 4.92
CA SER A 107 -7.86 -23.13 5.36
C SER A 107 -8.63 -24.41 5.02
N GLY A 108 -9.03 -25.14 6.05
CA GLY A 108 -9.61 -26.48 5.89
C GLY A 108 -8.67 -27.46 5.18
N GLN A 109 -9.08 -27.93 4.00
CA GLN A 109 -8.29 -28.84 3.15
C GLN A 109 -7.45 -28.10 2.09
N ASN A 110 -7.66 -26.80 1.93
CA ASN A 110 -6.99 -26.01 0.92
C ASN A 110 -5.68 -25.45 1.46
N LYS A 111 -4.67 -25.43 0.60
CA LYS A 111 -3.33 -24.94 0.92
C LYS A 111 -2.82 -24.09 -0.23
N PHE A 112 -2.39 -22.87 0.08
CA PHE A 112 -1.94 -21.88 -0.89
C PHE A 112 -0.53 -21.40 -0.52
N GLN A 113 0.29 -21.17 -1.53
CA GLN A 113 1.53 -20.41 -1.39
C GLN A 113 1.21 -18.96 -1.72
N GLU A 114 1.49 -18.04 -0.80
CA GLU A 114 1.11 -16.63 -0.91
C GLU A 114 2.35 -15.76 -0.71
N ASP A 115 2.52 -14.80 -1.62
CA ASP A 115 3.68 -13.91 -1.64
C ASP A 115 3.38 -12.55 -0.98
N HIS A 116 2.12 -12.27 -0.62
CA HIS A 116 1.68 -10.97 -0.09
C HIS A 116 1.03 -11.10 1.29
N PHE A 117 1.83 -11.53 2.27
CA PHE A 117 1.44 -11.56 3.68
C PHE A 117 2.14 -10.42 4.41
N MET A 118 1.38 -9.54 5.05
CA MET A 118 1.89 -8.38 5.75
C MET A 118 1.41 -8.36 7.20
N TYR A 119 2.27 -7.84 8.08
CA TYR A 119 1.92 -7.47 9.44
C TYR A 119 1.85 -5.95 9.55
N ALA A 120 0.91 -5.43 10.35
CA ALA A 120 0.79 -4.00 10.62
C ALA A 120 0.48 -3.71 12.09
N ASP A 121 0.97 -2.56 12.59
CA ASP A 121 0.53 -2.03 13.89
C ASP A 121 -0.99 -1.73 13.88
N SER A 122 -1.62 -1.69 15.06
CA SER A 122 -3.06 -1.49 15.20
C SER A 122 -3.55 -0.12 14.69
N SER A 123 -2.66 0.87 14.61
CA SER A 123 -2.90 2.19 14.05
C SER A 123 -3.06 2.22 12.53
N PHE A 124 -2.87 1.10 11.81
CA PHE A 124 -2.92 1.05 10.35
C PHE A 124 -4.16 1.72 9.76
N PHE A 125 -5.35 1.37 10.25
CA PHE A 125 -6.61 1.94 9.73
C PHE A 125 -6.94 3.34 10.27
N LYS A 126 -6.17 3.83 11.25
CA LYS A 126 -6.23 5.25 11.68
C LYS A 126 -5.41 6.13 10.74
N VAL A 127 -4.34 5.58 10.15
CA VAL A 127 -3.48 6.26 9.19
C VAL A 127 -4.04 6.14 7.77
N PHE A 128 -4.38 4.92 7.34
CA PHE A 128 -4.81 4.62 5.98
C PHE A 128 -6.31 4.31 5.90
N SER A 129 -6.98 4.97 4.94
CA SER A 129 -8.41 4.75 4.71
C SER A 129 -8.64 3.51 3.84
N PHE A 130 -9.42 2.56 4.34
CA PHE A 130 -9.91 1.39 3.60
C PHE A 130 -11.40 1.18 3.87
N GLU A 131 -12.15 0.76 2.85
CA GLU A 131 -13.58 0.47 2.97
C GLU A 131 -13.80 -0.91 3.60
N PHE A 132 -14.30 -0.94 4.84
CA PHE A 132 -14.64 -2.18 5.54
C PHE A 132 -15.98 -2.72 5.05
N ILE A 133 -15.99 -4.00 4.64
CA ILE A 133 -17.20 -4.77 4.35
C ILE A 133 -17.74 -5.40 5.65
N ALA A 134 -16.83 -5.85 6.52
CA ALA A 134 -17.16 -6.42 7.84
C ALA A 134 -16.01 -6.20 8.83
N GLY A 135 -16.34 -6.10 10.12
CA GLY A 135 -15.37 -5.78 11.18
C GLY A 135 -15.41 -4.31 11.60
N ASN A 136 -14.57 -3.94 12.57
CA ASN A 136 -14.46 -2.56 13.07
C ASN A 136 -13.03 -2.04 12.83
N PRO A 137 -12.82 -1.01 11.99
CA PRO A 137 -11.49 -0.49 11.68
C PRO A 137 -10.69 -0.05 12.92
N GLU A 138 -11.36 0.42 13.97
CA GLU A 138 -10.70 0.92 15.19
C GLU A 138 -10.07 -0.19 16.04
N THR A 139 -10.57 -1.43 15.92
CA THR A 139 -10.15 -2.56 16.77
C THR A 139 -9.67 -3.77 15.97
N ALA A 140 -9.69 -3.70 14.63
CA ALA A 140 -9.51 -4.86 13.76
C ALA A 140 -8.14 -5.54 13.91
N LEU A 141 -7.12 -4.79 14.37
CA LEU A 141 -5.74 -5.25 14.50
C LEU A 141 -5.19 -5.11 15.94
N ASP A 142 -6.04 -4.79 16.92
CA ASP A 142 -5.61 -4.59 18.31
C ASP A 142 -5.10 -5.89 18.94
N ASP A 143 -5.83 -6.99 18.75
CA ASP A 143 -5.48 -8.28 19.34
C ASP A 143 -4.42 -9.03 18.53
N PRO A 144 -3.47 -9.72 19.18
CA PRO A 144 -2.58 -10.66 18.51
C PRO A 144 -3.38 -11.70 17.71
N ARG A 145 -2.83 -12.19 16.61
CA ARG A 145 -3.45 -13.16 15.71
C ARG A 145 -4.73 -12.68 15.02
N SER A 146 -5.00 -11.38 15.04
CA SER A 146 -6.02 -10.79 14.16
C SER A 146 -5.58 -10.79 12.71
N LEU A 147 -6.51 -11.04 11.79
CA LEU A 147 -6.28 -11.06 10.35
C LEU A 147 -7.39 -10.33 9.59
N ILE A 148 -6.96 -9.44 8.70
CA ILE A 148 -7.81 -8.74 7.74
C ILE A 148 -7.59 -9.31 6.35
N LEU A 149 -8.69 -9.53 5.65
CA LEU A 149 -8.69 -10.08 4.29
C LEU A 149 -9.35 -9.09 3.31
N PRO A 150 -8.74 -8.85 2.13
CA PRO A 150 -9.47 -8.34 0.98
C PRO A 150 -10.65 -9.25 0.61
N GLN A 151 -11.68 -8.67 0.01
CA GLN A 151 -12.90 -9.37 -0.37
C GLN A 151 -12.62 -10.57 -1.28
N SER A 152 -11.72 -10.41 -2.24
CA SER A 152 -11.28 -11.45 -3.16
C SER A 152 -10.59 -12.61 -2.43
N THR A 153 -9.70 -12.31 -1.48
CA THR A 153 -9.03 -13.33 -0.64
C THR A 153 -10.00 -14.07 0.27
N ALA A 154 -10.91 -13.34 0.93
CA ALA A 154 -11.96 -13.95 1.74
C ALA A 154 -12.81 -14.94 0.91
N ARG A 155 -13.16 -14.56 -0.33
CA ARG A 155 -13.89 -15.43 -1.26
C ARG A 155 -13.05 -16.63 -1.72
N LYS A 156 -11.75 -16.45 -1.95
CA LYS A 156 -10.83 -17.54 -2.32
C LYS A 156 -10.77 -18.62 -1.22
N LEU A 157 -10.75 -18.21 0.04
CA LEU A 157 -10.62 -19.13 1.19
C LEU A 157 -11.95 -19.76 1.60
N PHE A 158 -13.02 -18.96 1.67
CA PHE A 158 -14.29 -19.35 2.29
C PHE A 158 -15.46 -19.43 1.30
N GLY A 159 -15.24 -19.12 0.02
CA GLY A 159 -16.30 -19.11 -0.99
C GLY A 159 -17.35 -18.05 -0.69
N SER A 160 -18.58 -18.49 -0.43
CA SER A 160 -19.70 -17.61 -0.05
C SER A 160 -20.04 -17.67 1.45
N ALA A 161 -19.26 -18.41 2.24
CA ALA A 161 -19.44 -18.45 3.69
C ALA A 161 -18.99 -17.13 4.34
N ASN A 162 -19.51 -16.84 5.52
CA ASN A 162 -19.06 -15.69 6.31
C ASN A 162 -17.67 -16.00 6.88
N PRO A 163 -16.62 -15.23 6.54
CA PRO A 163 -15.27 -15.50 7.01
C PRO A 163 -15.00 -14.99 8.43
N MET A 164 -15.85 -14.12 8.99
CA MET A 164 -15.60 -13.47 10.28
C MET A 164 -15.54 -14.47 11.42
N GLY A 165 -14.49 -14.40 12.25
CA GLY A 165 -14.23 -15.31 13.37
C GLY A 165 -13.68 -16.68 12.96
N GLU A 166 -13.55 -16.95 11.66
CA GLU A 166 -12.92 -18.19 11.18
C GLU A 166 -11.40 -18.14 11.36
N THR A 167 -10.81 -19.31 11.52
CA THR A 167 -9.36 -19.45 11.67
C THR A 167 -8.69 -19.77 10.35
N VAL A 168 -7.60 -19.06 10.05
CA VAL A 168 -6.69 -19.30 8.93
C VAL A 168 -5.31 -19.61 9.50
N ASN A 169 -4.78 -20.78 9.17
CA ASN A 169 -3.41 -21.12 9.56
C ASN A 169 -2.44 -20.55 8.53
N ALA A 170 -1.39 -19.88 8.99
CA ALA A 170 -0.31 -19.39 8.17
C ALA A 170 1.03 -19.94 8.67
N ARG A 171 1.75 -20.63 7.80
CA ARG A 171 3.14 -20.99 8.03
C ARG A 171 4.04 -19.93 7.46
N ILE A 172 4.75 -19.23 8.34
CA ILE A 172 5.65 -18.13 7.99
C ILE A 172 7.01 -18.43 8.63
N SER A 173 8.08 -18.44 7.83
CA SER A 173 9.44 -18.74 8.30
C SER A 173 9.53 -20.03 9.16
N ASN A 174 8.87 -21.10 8.70
CA ASN A 174 8.75 -22.40 9.38
C ASN A 174 8.00 -22.40 10.72
N THR A 175 7.26 -21.34 11.03
CA THR A 175 6.40 -21.26 12.22
C THR A 175 4.94 -21.28 11.77
N ASP A 176 4.15 -22.22 12.29
CA ASP A 176 2.70 -22.26 12.10
C ASP A 176 2.02 -21.33 13.11
N ILE A 177 1.17 -20.43 12.62
CA ILE A 177 0.41 -19.49 13.44
C ILE A 177 -1.04 -19.52 12.96
N ASP A 178 -1.96 -19.70 13.89
CA ASP A 178 -3.39 -19.58 13.63
C ASP A 178 -3.82 -18.12 13.81
N PHE A 179 -4.47 -17.58 12.78
CA PHE A 179 -5.04 -16.24 12.79
C PHE A 179 -6.56 -16.29 12.74
N GLU A 180 -7.22 -15.42 13.47
CA GLU A 180 -8.67 -15.21 13.41
C GLU A 180 -9.00 -14.07 12.46
N VAL A 181 -9.97 -14.27 11.57
CA VAL A 181 -10.44 -13.21 10.67
C VAL A 181 -11.29 -12.20 11.46
N THR A 182 -10.73 -11.01 11.68
CA THR A 182 -11.35 -9.93 12.46
C THR A 182 -11.93 -8.82 11.58
N GLY A 183 -11.67 -8.87 10.27
CA GLY A 183 -12.24 -7.92 9.32
C GLY A 183 -12.08 -8.35 7.87
N VAL A 184 -12.99 -7.84 7.04
CA VAL A 184 -12.95 -7.95 5.59
C VAL A 184 -13.05 -6.55 5.00
N ILE A 185 -12.11 -6.20 4.14
CA ILE A 185 -12.09 -4.94 3.42
C ILE A 185 -12.41 -5.16 1.95
N LYS A 186 -12.81 -4.09 1.26
CA LYS A 186 -12.83 -4.07 -0.20
C LYS A 186 -11.42 -4.26 -0.75
N ASP A 187 -11.32 -4.85 -1.94
CA ASP A 187 -10.04 -5.06 -2.61
C ASP A 187 -9.28 -3.74 -2.78
N VAL A 188 -7.96 -3.79 -2.55
CA VAL A 188 -7.08 -2.63 -2.68
C VAL A 188 -7.09 -2.15 -4.14
N PRO A 189 -7.21 -0.83 -4.40
CA PRO A 189 -7.17 -0.31 -5.77
C PRO A 189 -5.86 -0.66 -6.48
N THR A 190 -5.93 -0.89 -7.79
CA THR A 190 -4.75 -1.26 -8.62
C THR A 190 -3.70 -0.14 -8.72
N ASN A 191 -4.06 1.08 -8.35
CA ASN A 191 -3.22 2.27 -8.29
C ASN A 191 -2.80 2.56 -6.84
N SER A 192 -2.37 1.55 -6.11
CA SER A 192 -1.80 1.69 -4.77
C SER A 192 -0.46 0.98 -4.67
N HIS A 193 0.42 1.46 -3.78
CA HIS A 193 1.61 0.69 -3.40
C HIS A 193 1.30 -0.47 -2.46
N PHE A 194 0.12 -0.47 -1.84
CA PHE A 194 -0.30 -1.59 -1.02
C PHE A 194 -0.68 -2.77 -1.91
N ASP A 195 0.03 -3.87 -1.72
CA ASP A 195 -0.26 -5.15 -2.34
C ASP A 195 -0.20 -6.21 -1.24
N PHE A 196 -1.35 -6.49 -0.62
CA PHE A 196 -1.48 -7.53 0.39
C PHE A 196 -2.73 -8.35 0.18
N ASP A 197 -2.58 -9.66 0.33
CA ASP A 197 -3.68 -10.60 0.37
C ASP A 197 -4.09 -10.91 1.82
N TYR A 198 -3.17 -10.71 2.77
CA TYR A 198 -3.35 -11.00 4.19
C TYR A 198 -2.68 -9.89 5.02
N LEU A 199 -3.46 -9.22 5.87
CA LEU A 199 -2.93 -8.20 6.78
C LEU A 199 -3.17 -8.63 8.23
N ALA A 200 -2.10 -9.05 8.89
CA ALA A 200 -2.14 -9.56 10.25
C ALA A 200 -1.69 -8.52 11.29
N SER A 201 -2.13 -8.67 12.53
CA SER A 201 -1.66 -7.80 13.62
C SER A 201 -0.19 -8.03 13.94
N LEU A 202 0.61 -6.96 13.93
CA LEU A 202 2.02 -7.00 14.31
C LEU A 202 2.22 -7.39 15.78
N ASN A 203 1.20 -7.22 16.65
CA ASN A 203 1.20 -7.69 18.04
C ASN A 203 1.38 -9.22 18.16
N THR A 204 1.13 -9.96 17.08
CA THR A 204 1.41 -11.40 17.00
C THR A 204 2.90 -11.71 17.19
N ILE A 205 3.78 -10.81 16.74
CA ILE A 205 5.23 -11.03 16.74
C ILE A 205 5.84 -10.30 17.94
N GLN A 206 5.83 -10.97 19.10
CA GLN A 206 6.29 -10.41 20.38
C GLN A 206 7.73 -9.83 20.33
N ARG A 207 8.62 -10.41 19.51
CA ARG A 207 10.01 -9.94 19.38
C ARG A 207 10.11 -8.53 18.78
N TRP A 208 9.09 -8.08 18.04
CA TRP A 208 9.07 -6.77 17.38
C TRP A 208 8.01 -5.83 17.96
N SER A 209 7.02 -6.37 18.69
CA SER A 209 6.14 -5.56 19.53
C SER A 209 6.88 -4.96 20.72
N GLN A 210 7.93 -5.64 21.21
CA GLN A 210 8.80 -5.13 22.27
C GLN A 210 9.91 -4.27 21.68
N LEU A 211 9.94 -3.00 22.09
CA LEU A 211 10.96 -2.00 21.79
C LEU A 211 12.28 -2.37 22.51
N ASP A 212 12.96 -3.41 22.03
CA ASP A 212 14.27 -3.82 22.56
C ASP A 212 15.41 -3.20 21.73
N ASP A 213 16.40 -2.63 22.41
CA ASP A 213 17.57 -1.94 21.85
C ASP A 213 18.36 -2.81 20.85
N SER A 214 18.25 -4.15 20.98
CA SER A 214 18.90 -5.11 20.10
C SER A 214 18.42 -5.05 18.64
N ASN A 215 17.23 -4.48 18.37
CA ASN A 215 16.62 -4.43 17.03
C ASN A 215 16.88 -3.12 16.26
N ILE A 216 17.65 -2.16 16.80
CA ILE A 216 18.01 -0.90 16.12
C ILE A 216 18.76 -1.15 14.79
N ARG A 217 19.37 -2.32 14.62
CA ARG A 217 20.13 -2.69 13.41
C ARG A 217 19.29 -3.36 12.30
N ALA A 218 18.08 -3.83 12.60
CA ALA A 218 17.27 -4.60 11.66
C ALA A 218 16.27 -3.69 10.93
N ALA A 219 16.69 -3.10 9.81
CA ALA A 219 15.84 -2.27 8.96
C ALA A 219 14.87 -3.12 8.12
N ASN A 220 13.78 -3.57 8.75
CA ASN A 220 12.82 -4.49 8.14
C ASN A 220 11.40 -3.90 8.01
N PHE A 221 11.17 -2.69 8.55
CA PHE A 221 9.83 -2.12 8.64
C PHE A 221 9.63 -0.99 7.65
N TYR A 222 8.56 -1.04 6.87
CA TYR A 222 8.07 0.18 6.23
C TYR A 222 7.41 1.03 7.32
N THR A 223 7.91 2.24 7.53
CA THR A 223 7.43 3.14 8.58
C THR A 223 6.68 4.30 7.94
N TYR A 224 5.47 4.53 8.39
CA TYR A 224 4.65 5.67 7.98
C TYR A 224 4.28 6.51 9.17
N LEU A 225 4.26 7.83 8.95
CA LEU A 225 3.84 8.82 9.91
C LEU A 225 2.65 9.58 9.33
N LEU A 226 1.62 9.75 10.14
CA LEU A 226 0.54 10.68 9.89
C LEU A 226 0.91 12.00 10.59
N LEU A 227 1.11 13.06 9.82
CA LEU A 227 1.50 14.36 10.36
C LEU A 227 0.29 15.22 10.68
N ASN A 228 0.38 16.11 11.67
CA ASN A 228 -0.69 17.06 12.00
C ASN A 228 -1.11 17.93 10.80
N ASN A 229 -0.16 18.31 9.93
CA ASN A 229 -0.42 19.02 8.68
C ASN A 229 0.66 18.73 7.63
N GLU A 230 0.32 18.92 6.35
CA GLU A 230 1.27 18.80 5.22
C GLU A 230 2.46 19.75 5.37
N SER A 231 2.26 20.94 5.95
CA SER A 231 3.34 21.91 6.18
C SER A 231 4.41 21.45 7.18
N SER A 232 4.18 20.35 7.90
CA SER A 232 5.12 19.76 8.85
C SER A 232 6.15 18.85 8.18
N ILE A 233 5.96 18.51 6.89
CA ILE A 233 6.86 17.62 6.15
C ILE A 233 8.32 18.10 6.24
N PRO A 234 8.68 19.37 5.92
CA PRO A 234 10.08 19.82 5.99
C PRO A 234 10.68 19.76 7.40
N LEU A 235 9.85 19.91 8.44
CA LEU A 235 10.29 19.83 9.83
C LEU A 235 10.60 18.39 10.22
N ILE A 236 9.73 17.45 9.84
CA ILE A 236 9.94 16.01 10.04
C ILE A 236 11.14 15.49 9.26
N GLU A 237 11.37 15.97 8.04
CA GLU A 237 12.57 15.63 7.26
C GLU A 237 13.84 15.97 8.04
N ASN A 238 13.91 17.18 8.61
CA ASN A 238 15.06 17.65 9.39
C ASN A 238 15.21 16.90 10.73
N THR A 239 14.11 16.67 11.45
CA THR A 239 14.11 15.89 12.71
C THR A 239 14.56 14.47 12.47
N THR A 240 14.08 13.82 11.40
CA THR A 240 14.45 12.45 11.02
C THR A 240 15.92 12.37 10.63
N ALA A 241 16.42 13.31 9.82
CA ALA A 241 17.83 13.40 9.47
C ALA A 241 18.73 13.50 10.71
N THR A 242 18.36 14.36 11.67
CA THR A 242 19.10 14.56 12.92
C THR A 242 19.05 13.32 13.82
N PHE A 243 17.89 12.66 13.92
CA PHE A 243 17.72 11.45 14.70
C PHE A 243 18.58 10.30 14.17
N ILE A 244 18.54 10.05 12.86
CA ILE A 244 19.36 9.03 12.18
C ILE A 244 20.84 9.31 12.42
N ALA A 245 21.32 10.55 12.19
CA ALA A 245 22.72 10.91 12.36
C ALA A 245 23.25 10.70 13.79
N ASN A 246 22.41 10.85 14.81
CA ASN A 246 22.81 10.75 16.21
C ASN A 246 22.69 9.33 16.81
N ASN A 247 21.87 8.45 16.21
CA ASN A 247 21.50 7.16 16.82
C ASN A 247 21.85 5.95 15.97
N LEU A 248 22.19 6.14 14.69
CA LEU A 248 22.68 5.09 13.81
C LEU A 248 24.18 5.32 13.56
N PRO A 249 25.03 4.26 13.61
CA PRO A 249 26.48 4.40 13.45
C PRO A 249 26.81 5.07 12.10
N GLU A 250 27.83 5.95 12.10
CA GLU A 250 28.27 6.92 11.06
C GLU A 250 28.28 6.48 9.58
N GLU A 251 28.08 5.22 9.27
CA GLU A 251 27.86 4.77 7.91
C GLU A 251 26.37 4.80 7.59
N ARG A 252 25.92 5.96 7.07
CA ARG A 252 25.09 6.11 5.86
C ARG A 252 23.98 7.17 6.02
N ILE A 253 23.88 8.03 5.00
CA ILE A 253 23.52 9.46 5.05
C ILE A 253 22.08 9.70 4.56
N VAL A 254 21.25 10.39 5.37
CA VAL A 254 20.14 11.37 5.12
C VAL A 254 19.42 11.48 3.75
N SER A 255 18.10 11.24 3.71
CA SER A 255 17.01 12.22 3.40
C SER A 255 15.62 11.56 3.47
N ALA A 256 14.57 12.34 3.74
CA ALA A 256 13.17 11.97 3.60
C ALA A 256 12.59 12.51 2.28
#